data_AF-A0A1Y4H1V6-F1
#
_entry.id   AF-A0A1Y4H1V6-F1
#
_cell.length_a   1.000
_cell.length_b   1.000
_cell.length_c   1.000
_cell.angle_alpha   90.00
_cell.angle_beta   90.00
_cell.angle_gamma   90.00
#
_symmetry.space_group_name_H-M   'P 1'
#
loop_
_entity.id
_entity.type
_entity.pdbx_description
1 polymer ?
#
loop_
_entity_poly.entity_id
_entity_poly.type
_entity_poly.pdbx_seq_one_letter_code
_entity_poly.pdbx_strand_id
1 'polypeptide(L)'
;MIVLLTLKQYNLVQKMLSPMEKLYQNDFVPLFRLIADDYRIEAKTAERAAAIISRIGVTAPAPRKAAQLHNLASTWASKATKIQNGPFVYEVELEEPERCLLEKALDAFSRIVMGQMHILFEITDIPESIRENQHALDLYHDVYWYGRYDAKEARDLLFPAIREFGWNGGYGIASKEVAEDARLAYQLVKVLRREYVLPVTNEPIAQIIENPQLM
;
A
#
# COMPACT_ATOMS: atom_id res chain seq x y z
N MET A 1 -8.07 19.83 6.34
CA MET A 1 -8.87 19.41 5.15
C MET A 1 -9.83 18.32 5.60
N ILE A 2 -11.06 18.30 5.12
CA ILE A 2 -12.04 17.26 5.49
C ILE A 2 -12.22 16.27 4.34
N VAL A 3 -12.20 14.97 4.65
CA VAL A 3 -12.46 13.89 3.69
C VAL A 3 -13.76 13.19 4.07
N LEU A 4 -14.71 13.12 3.13
CA LEU A 4 -15.94 12.35 3.27
C LEU A 4 -15.77 10.95 2.67
N LEU A 5 -16.04 9.93 3.47
CA LEU A 5 -15.79 8.53 3.15
C LEU A 5 -17.06 7.69 3.30
N THR A 6 -17.21 6.71 2.41
CA THR A 6 -18.14 5.59 2.62
C THR A 6 -17.63 4.67 3.73
N LEU A 7 -18.48 3.78 4.24
CA LEU A 7 -18.06 2.78 5.23
C LEU A 7 -16.91 1.91 4.72
N LYS A 8 -16.95 1.49 3.45
CA LYS A 8 -15.89 0.65 2.88
C LYS A 8 -14.56 1.40 2.75
N GLN A 9 -14.61 2.66 2.30
CA GLN A 9 -13.41 3.50 2.18
C GLN A 9 -12.77 3.75 3.55
N TYR A 10 -13.58 4.05 4.56
CA TYR A 10 -13.10 4.22 5.93
C TYR A 10 -12.48 2.92 6.49
N ASN A 11 -13.16 1.78 6.32
CA ASN A 11 -12.67 0.48 6.78
C ASN A 11 -11.40 0.05 6.05
N LEU A 12 -11.25 0.37 4.76
CA LEU A 12 -10.03 0.10 4.00
C LEU A 12 -8.83 0.82 4.61
N VAL A 13 -8.97 2.12 4.89
CA VAL A 13 -7.88 2.90 5.49
C VAL A 13 -7.49 2.27 6.82
N GLN A 14 -8.46 1.90 7.67
CA GLN A 14 -8.16 1.20 8.92
C GLN A 14 -7.46 -0.16 8.68
N LYS A 15 -7.94 -0.96 7.73
CA LYS A 15 -7.40 -2.29 7.41
C LYS A 15 -5.94 -2.20 6.93
N MET A 16 -5.60 -1.20 6.12
CA MET A 16 -4.28 -1.12 5.47
C MET A 16 -3.19 -0.45 6.33
N LEU A 17 -3.55 0.44 7.27
CA LEU A 17 -2.56 1.20 8.04
C LEU A 17 -1.62 0.30 8.85
N SER A 18 -2.14 -0.72 9.54
CA SER A 18 -1.31 -1.62 10.36
C SER A 18 -0.37 -2.52 9.54
N PRO A 19 -0.83 -3.20 8.47
CA PRO A 19 0.07 -3.92 7.57
C PRO A 19 1.15 -3.04 6.93
N MET A 20 0.80 -1.80 6.54
CA MET A 20 1.77 -0.87 5.96
C MET A 20 2.78 -0.36 7.00
N GLU A 21 2.38 -0.11 8.24
CA GLU A 21 3.29 0.19 9.36
C GLU A 21 4.34 -0.92 9.53
N LYS A 22 3.89 -2.18 9.54
CA LYS A 22 4.76 -3.36 9.66
C LYS A 22 5.70 -3.50 8.47
N LEU A 23 5.21 -3.23 7.27
CA LEU A 23 6.05 -3.18 6.07
C LEU A 23 7.20 -2.17 6.21
N TYR A 24 6.93 -0.96 6.71
CA TYR A 24 8.01 0.02 6.97
C TYR A 24 8.95 -0.40 8.11
N GLN A 25 8.53 -1.33 8.98
CA GLN A 25 9.41 -1.97 9.97
C GLN A 25 10.22 -3.14 9.36
N ASN A 26 10.14 -3.34 8.05
CA ASN A 26 10.75 -4.45 7.30
C ASN A 26 10.13 -5.82 7.64
N ASP A 27 8.88 -5.84 8.09
CA ASP A 27 8.07 -7.05 8.30
C ASP A 27 6.99 -7.16 7.21
N PHE A 28 7.25 -8.06 6.25
CA PHE A 28 6.39 -8.27 5.09
C PHE A 28 5.15 -9.15 5.37
N VAL A 29 5.18 -9.95 6.44
CA VAL A 29 4.20 -11.02 6.68
C VAL A 29 2.76 -10.47 6.79
N PRO A 30 2.48 -9.38 7.54
CA PRO A 30 1.11 -8.89 7.70
C PRO A 30 0.47 -8.47 6.37
N LEU A 31 1.21 -7.76 5.51
CA LEU A 31 0.69 -7.36 4.20
C LEU A 31 0.54 -8.55 3.27
N PHE A 32 1.48 -9.50 3.29
CA PHE A 32 1.41 -10.67 2.42
C PHE A 32 0.27 -11.62 2.82
N ARG A 33 -0.09 -11.69 4.11
CA ARG A 33 -1.30 -12.40 4.56
C ARG A 33 -2.57 -11.72 4.06
N LEU A 34 -2.62 -10.38 4.11
CA LEU A 34 -3.74 -9.63 3.54
C LEU A 34 -3.90 -9.93 2.04
N ILE A 35 -2.81 -9.92 1.28
CA ILE A 35 -2.81 -10.31 -0.14
C ILE A 35 -3.28 -11.76 -0.30
N ALA A 36 -2.79 -12.66 0.56
CA ALA A 36 -3.15 -14.07 0.48
C ALA A 36 -4.65 -14.30 0.66
N ASP A 37 -5.26 -13.59 1.61
CA ASP A 37 -6.70 -13.63 1.86
C ASP A 37 -7.49 -13.02 0.68
N ASP A 38 -7.08 -11.85 0.19
CA ASP A 38 -7.77 -11.14 -0.90
C ASP A 38 -7.79 -11.96 -2.21
N TYR A 39 -6.71 -12.70 -2.49
CA TYR A 39 -6.58 -13.56 -3.68
C TYR A 39 -6.87 -15.04 -3.42
N ARG A 40 -7.31 -15.41 -2.21
CA ARG A 40 -7.68 -16.78 -1.80
C ARG A 40 -6.58 -17.81 -2.02
N ILE A 41 -5.34 -17.45 -1.71
CA ILE A 41 -4.19 -18.37 -1.72
C ILE A 41 -3.89 -18.85 -0.29
N GLU A 42 -3.18 -19.96 -0.16
CA GLU A 42 -2.91 -20.56 1.16
C GLU A 42 -2.08 -19.64 2.05
N ALA A 43 -2.48 -19.48 3.33
CA ALA A 43 -1.81 -18.58 4.27
C ALA A 43 -0.30 -18.81 4.34
N LYS A 44 0.16 -20.08 4.36
CA LYS A 44 1.58 -20.48 4.39
C LYS A 44 2.41 -19.88 3.24
N THR A 45 1.76 -19.48 2.15
CA THR A 45 2.37 -18.83 0.99
C THR A 45 2.87 -17.44 1.35
N ALA A 46 2.17 -16.72 2.23
CA ALA A 46 2.55 -15.40 2.70
C ALA A 46 3.88 -15.43 3.48
N GLU A 47 4.03 -16.36 4.43
CA GLU A 47 5.28 -16.48 5.19
C GLU A 47 6.44 -16.94 4.31
N ARG A 48 6.18 -17.84 3.35
CA ARG A 48 7.21 -18.28 2.39
C ARG A 48 7.69 -17.12 1.52
N ALA A 49 6.77 -16.34 0.95
CA ALA A 49 7.10 -15.17 0.15
C ALA A 49 7.86 -14.12 0.97
N ALA A 50 7.41 -13.85 2.21
CA ALA A 50 8.09 -12.92 3.11
C ALA A 50 9.52 -13.38 3.44
N ALA A 51 9.70 -14.67 3.75
CA ALA A 51 11.01 -15.24 4.05
C ALA A 51 11.97 -15.13 2.86
N ILE A 52 11.47 -15.32 1.63
CA ILE A 52 12.28 -15.12 0.42
C ILE A 52 12.76 -13.67 0.34
N ILE A 53 11.86 -12.69 0.42
CA ILE A 53 12.22 -11.26 0.32
C ILE A 53 13.18 -10.84 1.43
N SER A 54 12.90 -11.20 2.68
CA SER A 54 13.78 -10.88 3.82
C SER A 54 15.17 -11.48 3.68
N ARG A 55 15.30 -12.69 3.09
CA ARG A 55 16.58 -13.37 2.90
C ARG A 55 17.51 -12.66 1.91
N ILE A 56 16.96 -11.90 0.96
CA ILE A 56 17.75 -11.14 -0.02
C ILE A 56 18.62 -10.09 0.68
N GLY A 57 18.13 -9.51 1.77
CA GLY A 57 18.92 -8.60 2.62
C GLY A 57 19.18 -7.23 2.02
N VAL A 58 18.38 -6.79 1.04
CA VAL A 58 18.54 -5.50 0.34
C VAL A 58 17.58 -4.40 0.82
N THR A 59 16.72 -4.72 1.78
CA THR A 59 15.77 -3.79 2.40
C THR A 59 16.11 -3.58 3.87
N ALA A 60 15.85 -2.37 4.37
CA ALA A 60 16.02 -1.96 5.74
C ALA A 60 14.74 -1.24 6.25
N PRO A 61 14.51 -1.25 7.57
CA PRO A 61 13.41 -0.51 8.17
C PRO A 61 13.49 0.99 7.87
N ALA A 62 12.33 1.61 7.66
CA ALA A 62 12.12 3.05 7.55
C ALA A 62 11.39 3.58 8.81
N PRO A 63 12.07 3.68 9.97
CA PRO A 63 11.43 3.85 11.28
C PRO A 63 10.64 5.16 11.40
N ARG A 64 11.08 6.24 10.73
CA ARG A 64 10.34 7.51 10.72
C ARG A 64 8.98 7.37 10.05
N LYS A 65 8.91 6.71 8.88
CA LYS A 65 7.65 6.46 8.16
C LYS A 65 6.73 5.54 8.96
N ALA A 66 7.30 4.48 9.56
CA ALA A 66 6.55 3.58 10.44
C ALA A 66 5.92 4.33 11.62
N ALA A 67 6.69 5.16 12.33
CA ALA A 67 6.17 5.96 13.46
C ALA A 67 5.08 6.95 13.02
N GLN A 68 5.24 7.59 11.87
CA GLN A 68 4.22 8.48 11.31
C GLN A 68 2.91 7.73 10.99
N LEU A 69 2.99 6.55 10.38
CA LEU A 69 1.80 5.72 10.12
C LEU A 69 1.17 5.19 11.41
N HIS A 70 1.97 4.80 12.40
CA HIS A 70 1.49 4.38 13.70
C HIS A 70 0.66 5.49 14.38
N ASN A 71 1.15 6.73 14.35
CA ASN A 71 0.43 7.88 14.89
C ASN A 71 -0.88 8.15 14.12
N LEU A 72 -0.84 8.07 12.79
CA LEU A 72 -2.04 8.20 11.96
C LEU A 72 -3.06 7.11 12.28
N ALA A 73 -2.64 5.85 12.40
CA ALA A 73 -3.49 4.72 12.77
C ALA A 73 -4.13 4.89 14.15
N SER A 74 -3.34 5.36 15.13
CA SER A 74 -3.78 5.57 16.50
C SER A 74 -4.81 6.68 16.63
N THR A 75 -4.76 7.68 15.75
CA THR A 75 -5.66 8.85 15.78
C THR A 75 -6.77 8.79 14.74
N TRP A 76 -6.72 7.86 13.79
CA TRP A 76 -7.69 7.75 12.69
C TRP A 76 -9.14 7.70 13.21
N ALA A 77 -9.41 6.84 14.19
CA ALA A 77 -10.75 6.70 14.76
C ALA A 77 -11.19 7.93 15.56
N SER A 78 -10.27 8.61 16.27
CA SER A 78 -10.59 9.83 17.02
C SER A 78 -10.80 11.05 16.13
N LYS A 79 -10.20 11.06 14.94
CA LYS A 79 -10.37 12.10 13.91
C LYS A 79 -11.61 11.88 13.04
N ALA A 80 -12.28 10.74 13.20
CA ALA A 80 -13.44 10.35 12.42
C ALA A 80 -14.74 10.71 13.14
N THR A 81 -15.58 11.49 12.48
CA THR A 81 -16.94 11.78 12.92
C THR A 81 -17.93 10.97 12.08
N LYS A 82 -18.86 10.27 12.73
CA LYS A 82 -19.96 9.62 12.02
C LYS A 82 -20.97 10.68 11.58
N ILE A 83 -21.31 10.65 10.31
CA ILE A 83 -22.26 11.58 9.69
C ILE A 83 -23.36 10.81 8.95
N GLN A 84 -24.43 11.50 8.57
CA GLN A 84 -25.47 10.97 7.70
C GLN A 84 -25.59 11.87 6.46
N ASN A 85 -24.63 11.76 5.54
CA ASN A 85 -24.58 12.55 4.31
C ASN A 85 -24.63 11.65 3.06
N GLY A 86 -25.83 11.19 2.73
CA GLY A 86 -26.04 10.29 1.59
C GLY A 86 -25.19 9.01 1.72
N PRO A 87 -24.36 8.66 0.72
CA PRO A 87 -23.50 7.47 0.80
C PRO A 87 -22.28 7.65 1.73
N PHE A 88 -21.96 8.88 2.14
CA PHE A 88 -20.84 9.18 3.01
C PHE A 88 -21.29 9.17 4.48
N VAL A 89 -20.63 8.32 5.26
CA VAL A 89 -21.00 8.05 6.66
C VAL A 89 -19.88 8.37 7.65
N TYR A 90 -18.70 8.73 7.12
CA TYR A 90 -17.57 9.21 7.90
C TYR A 90 -17.04 10.52 7.32
N GLU A 91 -16.72 11.42 8.23
CA GLU A 91 -15.93 12.63 8.00
C GLU A 91 -14.60 12.46 8.75
N VAL A 92 -13.48 12.67 8.06
CA VAL A 92 -12.15 12.61 8.70
C VAL A 92 -11.40 13.91 8.40
N GLU A 93 -11.01 14.62 9.46
CA GLU A 93 -10.14 15.78 9.32
C GLU A 93 -8.67 15.35 9.24
N LEU A 94 -7.99 15.79 8.19
CA LEU A 94 -6.56 15.56 7.96
C LEU A 94 -5.81 16.87 7.81
N GLU A 95 -4.66 16.94 8.46
CA GLU A 95 -3.64 17.94 8.18
C GLU A 95 -2.88 17.59 6.89
N GLU A 96 -2.23 18.56 6.26
CA GLU A 96 -1.49 18.34 5.01
C GLU A 96 -0.39 17.25 5.11
N PRO A 97 0.44 17.19 6.18
CA PRO A 97 1.40 16.11 6.33
C PRO A 97 0.74 14.72 6.40
N GLU A 98 -0.44 14.62 7.00
CA GLU A 98 -1.19 13.37 7.14
C GLU A 98 -1.82 12.95 5.82
N ARG A 99 -2.38 13.91 5.08
CA ARG A 99 -2.85 13.69 3.71
C ARG A 99 -1.72 13.15 2.82
N CYS A 100 -0.55 13.79 2.86
CA CYS A 100 0.63 13.40 2.09
C CYS A 100 1.16 12.00 2.48
N LEU A 101 1.09 11.67 3.78
CA LEU A 101 1.47 10.35 4.26
C LEU A 101 0.47 9.29 3.79
N LEU A 102 -0.83 9.56 3.97
CA LEU A 102 -1.91 8.65 3.64
C LEU A 102 -1.97 8.35 2.15
N GLU A 103 -1.85 9.37 1.28
CA GLU A 103 -1.85 9.16 -0.17
C GLU A 103 -0.67 8.29 -0.62
N LYS A 104 0.51 8.44 -0.01
CA LYS A 104 1.70 7.66 -0.38
C LYS A 104 1.58 6.22 0.10
N ALA A 105 1.04 6.01 1.30
CA ALA A 105 0.79 4.68 1.84
C ALA A 105 -0.27 3.94 1.02
N LEU A 106 -1.37 4.61 0.65
CA LEU A 106 -2.41 4.04 -0.21
C LEU A 106 -1.92 3.71 -1.62
N ASP A 107 -1.06 4.55 -2.21
CA ASP A 107 -0.47 4.32 -3.53
C ASP A 107 0.42 3.07 -3.53
N ALA A 108 1.32 2.99 -2.56
CA ALA A 108 2.18 1.82 -2.39
C ALA A 108 1.35 0.55 -2.10
N PHE A 109 0.38 0.63 -1.19
CA PHE A 109 -0.53 -0.47 -0.89
C PHE A 109 -1.26 -0.95 -2.15
N SER A 110 -1.91 -0.04 -2.89
CA SER A 110 -2.63 -0.36 -4.12
C SER A 110 -1.73 -1.10 -5.12
N ARG A 111 -0.52 -0.58 -5.36
CA ARG A 111 0.41 -1.14 -6.35
C ARG A 111 0.95 -2.51 -5.92
N ILE A 112 1.32 -2.67 -4.65
CA ILE A 112 1.77 -3.96 -4.09
C ILE A 112 0.66 -5.00 -4.19
N VAL A 113 -0.57 -4.66 -3.79
CA VAL A 113 -1.72 -5.58 -3.85
C VAL A 113 -2.17 -5.85 -5.30
N MET A 114 -1.75 -5.04 -6.28
CA MET A 114 -1.89 -5.35 -7.71
C MET A 114 -0.79 -6.28 -8.26
N GLY A 115 0.20 -6.67 -7.45
CA GLY A 115 1.31 -7.54 -7.84
C GLY A 115 2.59 -6.80 -8.25
N GLN A 116 2.64 -5.47 -8.15
CA GLN A 116 3.82 -4.66 -8.46
C GLN A 116 4.83 -4.68 -7.30
N MET A 117 5.46 -5.82 -7.08
CA MET A 117 6.29 -6.09 -5.89
C MET A 117 7.64 -5.33 -5.86
N HIS A 118 8.09 -4.75 -6.98
CA HIS A 118 9.25 -3.85 -6.99
C HIS A 118 9.06 -2.63 -6.07
N ILE A 119 7.82 -2.27 -5.77
CA ILE A 119 7.46 -1.16 -4.87
C ILE A 119 7.98 -1.34 -3.47
N LEU A 120 8.14 -2.59 -3.00
CA LEU A 120 8.72 -2.86 -1.68
C LEU A 120 10.08 -2.15 -1.55
N PHE A 121 10.91 -2.24 -2.58
CA PHE A 121 12.25 -1.66 -2.61
C PHE A 121 12.25 -0.13 -2.82
N GLU A 122 11.19 0.45 -3.39
CA GLU A 122 11.05 1.91 -3.49
C GLU A 122 10.69 2.56 -2.14
N ILE A 123 9.94 1.85 -1.29
CA ILE A 123 9.37 2.44 -0.08
C ILE A 123 10.14 2.14 1.19
N THR A 124 10.88 1.03 1.23
CA THR A 124 11.83 0.69 2.31
C THR A 124 13.16 1.39 2.12
N ASP A 125 13.93 1.53 3.20
CA ASP A 125 15.29 2.04 3.08
C ASP A 125 16.24 0.94 2.57
N ILE A 126 17.40 1.34 2.05
CA ILE A 126 18.51 0.42 1.77
C ILE A 126 19.45 0.34 2.99
N PRO A 127 19.91 -0.85 3.40
CA PRO A 127 20.86 -0.99 4.49
C PRO A 127 22.13 -0.15 4.28
N GLU A 128 22.66 0.46 5.34
CA GLU A 128 23.87 1.31 5.25
C GLU A 128 25.06 0.53 4.67
N SER A 129 25.18 -0.75 5.00
CA SER A 129 26.21 -1.66 4.49
C SER A 129 26.19 -1.84 2.96
N ILE A 130 25.08 -1.50 2.30
CA ILE A 130 24.95 -1.55 0.84
C ILE A 130 25.46 -0.27 0.19
N ARG A 131 25.29 0.89 0.84
CA ARG A 131 25.50 2.22 0.22
C ARG A 131 26.92 2.45 -0.27
N GLU A 132 27.90 1.84 0.39
CA GLU A 132 29.32 1.99 0.09
C GLU A 132 29.91 0.76 -0.61
N ASN A 133 29.09 -0.27 -0.88
CA ASN A 133 29.52 -1.52 -1.49
C ASN A 133 28.88 -1.70 -2.87
N GLN A 134 29.68 -1.51 -3.92
CA GLN A 134 29.21 -1.62 -5.30
C GLN A 134 28.55 -2.97 -5.63
N HIS A 135 29.08 -4.09 -5.11
CA HIS A 135 28.49 -5.41 -5.36
C HIS A 135 27.11 -5.54 -4.70
N ALA A 136 26.92 -4.91 -3.54
CA ALA A 136 25.63 -4.89 -2.87
C ALA A 136 24.63 -3.95 -3.56
N LEU A 137 25.10 -2.85 -4.15
CA LEU A 137 24.26 -1.98 -4.99
C LEU A 137 23.83 -2.70 -6.27
N ASP A 138 24.73 -3.46 -6.90
CA ASP A 138 24.39 -4.27 -8.07
C ASP A 138 23.36 -5.36 -7.71
N LEU A 139 23.48 -5.98 -6.53
CA LEU A 139 22.47 -6.89 -5.98
C LEU A 139 21.12 -6.19 -5.81
N TYR A 140 21.09 -5.01 -5.20
CA TYR A 140 19.86 -4.21 -5.06
C TYR A 140 19.23 -3.91 -6.43
N HIS A 141 20.04 -3.46 -7.41
CA HIS A 141 19.55 -3.17 -8.77
C HIS A 141 19.00 -4.40 -9.47
N ASP A 142 19.66 -5.55 -9.33
CA ASP A 142 19.23 -6.81 -9.92
C ASP A 142 17.87 -7.28 -9.37
N VAL A 143 17.66 -7.09 -8.07
CA VAL A 143 16.39 -7.40 -7.42
C VAL A 143 15.31 -6.42 -7.85
N TYR A 144 15.61 -5.11 -7.78
CA TYR A 144 14.66 -4.04 -8.09
C TYR A 144 14.17 -4.11 -9.55
N TRP A 145 15.09 -4.17 -10.52
CA TRP A 145 14.74 -4.08 -11.94
C TRP A 145 14.29 -5.41 -12.55
N TYR A 146 14.85 -6.53 -12.09
CA TYR A 146 14.71 -7.83 -12.76
C TYR A 146 14.07 -8.92 -11.89
N GLY A 147 13.83 -8.67 -10.61
CA GLY A 147 13.23 -9.66 -9.71
C GLY A 147 14.12 -10.87 -9.47
N ARG A 148 15.45 -10.68 -9.54
CA ARG A 148 16.44 -11.74 -9.28
C ARG A 148 16.46 -12.16 -7.81
N TYR A 149 17.23 -13.20 -7.52
CA TYR A 149 17.39 -13.76 -6.17
C TYR A 149 16.06 -14.16 -5.56
N ASP A 150 15.24 -14.85 -6.35
CA ASP A 150 13.92 -15.37 -6.01
C ASP A 150 12.85 -14.30 -5.70
N ALA A 151 13.13 -13.00 -5.88
CA ALA A 151 12.13 -11.95 -5.67
C ALA A 151 10.90 -12.15 -6.56
N LYS A 152 11.10 -12.51 -7.84
CA LYS A 152 10.00 -12.88 -8.74
C LYS A 152 9.24 -14.12 -8.25
N GLU A 153 9.92 -15.13 -7.72
CA GLU A 153 9.27 -16.32 -7.15
C GLU A 153 8.35 -15.93 -5.99
N ALA A 154 8.81 -15.07 -5.08
CA ALA A 154 7.98 -14.56 -3.98
C ALA A 154 6.71 -13.86 -4.47
N ARG A 155 6.81 -13.10 -5.57
CA ARG A 155 5.63 -12.49 -6.21
C ARG A 155 4.73 -13.51 -6.87
N ASP A 156 5.27 -14.47 -7.60
CA ASP A 156 4.48 -15.50 -8.28
C ASP A 156 3.77 -16.42 -7.29
N LEU A 157 4.34 -16.64 -6.09
CA LEU A 157 3.68 -17.31 -4.97
C LEU A 157 2.42 -16.54 -4.53
N LEU A 158 2.51 -15.21 -4.39
CA LEU A 158 1.39 -14.37 -3.96
C LEU A 158 0.36 -14.12 -5.06
N PHE A 159 0.78 -14.17 -6.33
CA PHE A 159 -0.05 -13.81 -7.47
C PHE A 159 0.07 -14.82 -8.62
N PRO A 160 -0.36 -16.08 -8.42
CA PRO A 160 -0.11 -17.17 -9.36
C PRO A 160 -0.75 -16.96 -10.73
N ALA A 161 -1.86 -16.22 -10.81
CA ALA A 161 -2.55 -15.94 -12.08
C ALA A 161 -1.78 -14.97 -13.00
N ILE A 162 -0.85 -14.17 -12.45
CA ILE A 162 -0.01 -13.24 -13.23
C ILE A 162 1.47 -13.67 -13.27
N ARG A 163 1.78 -14.94 -13.00
CA ARG A 163 3.16 -15.44 -13.03
C ARG A 163 3.88 -15.23 -14.37
N GLU A 164 3.13 -15.25 -15.47
CA GLU A 164 3.64 -15.02 -16.82
C GLU A 164 3.93 -13.54 -17.10
N PHE A 165 3.50 -12.62 -16.22
CA PHE A 165 3.79 -11.20 -16.37
C PHE A 165 5.25 -10.97 -15.95
N GLY A 166 5.99 -10.15 -16.71
CA GLY A 166 7.35 -9.74 -16.34
C GLY A 166 7.39 -9.06 -14.97
N TRP A 167 8.52 -9.12 -14.24
CA TRP A 167 8.65 -8.73 -12.82
C TRP A 167 7.94 -7.41 -12.43
N ASN A 168 8.09 -6.36 -13.24
CA ASN A 168 7.50 -5.04 -12.99
C ASN A 168 6.00 -4.95 -13.34
N GLY A 169 5.43 -6.00 -13.92
CA GLY A 169 4.02 -6.13 -14.24
C GLY A 169 3.16 -6.50 -13.03
N GLY A 170 1.89 -6.11 -13.11
CA GLY A 170 0.83 -6.46 -12.18
C GLY A 170 -0.51 -6.46 -12.92
N TYR A 171 -1.59 -6.75 -12.22
CA TYR A 171 -2.93 -6.58 -12.79
C TYR A 171 -3.17 -5.12 -13.21
N GLY A 172 -3.92 -4.90 -14.29
CA GLY A 172 -4.42 -3.57 -14.62
C GLY A 172 -5.49 -3.13 -13.63
N ILE A 173 -5.47 -1.87 -13.18
CA ILE A 173 -6.36 -1.35 -12.12
C ILE A 173 -7.86 -1.51 -12.42
N ALA A 174 -8.25 -1.51 -13.70
CA ALA A 174 -9.63 -1.71 -14.13
C ALA A 174 -10.05 -3.20 -14.22
N SER A 175 -9.12 -4.14 -14.02
CA SER A 175 -9.44 -5.57 -14.02
C SER A 175 -10.30 -5.92 -12.81
N LYS A 176 -11.33 -6.75 -13.05
CA LYS A 176 -12.18 -7.30 -11.99
C LYS A 176 -11.46 -8.34 -11.13
N GLU A 177 -10.32 -8.84 -11.60
CA GLU A 177 -9.48 -9.79 -10.87
C GLU A 177 -8.64 -9.10 -9.79
N VAL A 178 -8.46 -7.77 -9.86
CA VAL A 178 -7.79 -6.99 -8.81
C VAL A 178 -8.67 -6.96 -7.56
N ALA A 179 -8.04 -7.23 -6.41
CA ALA A 179 -8.66 -7.07 -5.10
C ALA A 179 -9.40 -5.72 -4.98
N GLU A 180 -10.63 -5.74 -4.45
CA GLU A 180 -11.43 -4.52 -4.29
C GLU A 180 -10.70 -3.47 -3.46
N ASP A 181 -9.94 -3.88 -2.45
CA ASP A 181 -9.13 -3.02 -1.59
C ASP A 181 -8.07 -2.22 -2.35
N ALA A 182 -7.37 -2.83 -3.31
CA ALA A 182 -6.42 -2.11 -4.14
C ALA A 182 -7.13 -1.08 -5.04
N ARG A 183 -8.30 -1.44 -5.59
CA ARG A 183 -9.10 -0.53 -6.43
C ARG A 183 -9.66 0.65 -5.66
N LEU A 184 -10.13 0.42 -4.43
CA LEU A 184 -10.57 1.48 -3.52
C LEU A 184 -9.39 2.35 -3.08
N ALA A 185 -8.24 1.76 -2.78
CA ALA A 185 -7.03 2.50 -2.39
C ALA A 185 -6.60 3.45 -3.52
N TYR A 186 -6.54 2.95 -4.76
CA TYR A 186 -6.28 3.78 -5.94
C TYR A 186 -7.24 4.97 -6.05
N GLN A 187 -8.56 4.74 -5.92
CA GLN A 187 -9.53 5.83 -6.03
C GLN A 187 -9.31 6.89 -4.94
N LEU A 188 -9.05 6.46 -3.70
CA LEU A 188 -8.73 7.37 -2.60
C LEU A 188 -7.45 8.16 -2.85
N VAL A 189 -6.39 7.54 -3.40
CA VAL A 189 -5.16 8.25 -3.79
C VAL A 189 -5.48 9.38 -4.77
N LYS A 190 -6.27 9.08 -5.81
CA LYS A 190 -6.64 10.07 -6.84
C LYS A 190 -7.44 11.23 -6.24
N VAL A 191 -8.37 10.93 -5.32
CA VAL A 191 -9.10 11.96 -4.57
C VAL A 191 -8.15 12.81 -3.73
N LEU A 192 -7.28 12.21 -2.91
CA LEU A 192 -6.36 12.92 -2.02
C LEU A 192 -5.36 13.80 -2.79
N ARG A 193 -4.98 13.39 -4.01
CA ARG A 193 -4.13 14.16 -4.93
C ARG A 193 -4.90 15.18 -5.77
N ARG A 194 -6.23 15.21 -5.69
CA ARG A 194 -7.11 16.06 -6.52
C ARG A 194 -6.94 15.79 -8.01
N GLU A 195 -6.71 14.53 -8.35
CA GLU A 195 -6.55 14.05 -9.72
C GLU A 195 -7.87 13.50 -10.26
N TYR A 196 -7.95 13.33 -11.59
CA TYR A 196 -9.05 12.60 -12.20
C TYR A 196 -9.11 11.16 -11.66
N VAL A 197 -10.30 10.74 -11.23
CA VAL A 197 -10.54 9.42 -10.65
C VAL A 197 -11.24 8.52 -11.67
N LEU A 198 -10.56 7.46 -12.12
CA LEU A 198 -11.21 6.40 -12.88
C LEU A 198 -12.10 5.55 -11.94
N PRO A 199 -13.41 5.41 -12.19
CA PRO A 199 -14.31 4.66 -11.32
C PRO A 199 -14.12 3.14 -11.50
N VAL A 200 -13.19 2.56 -10.75
CA VAL A 200 -12.84 1.13 -10.80
C VAL A 200 -13.55 0.28 -9.74
N THR A 201 -14.41 0.89 -8.93
CA THR A 201 -15.28 0.20 -7.96
C THR A 201 -16.71 0.74 -8.06
N ASN A 202 -17.64 0.06 -7.38
CA ASN A 202 -19.03 0.50 -7.26
C ASN A 202 -19.24 1.51 -6.11
N GLU A 203 -18.19 1.84 -5.35
CA GLU A 203 -18.31 2.84 -4.29
C GLU A 203 -18.34 4.26 -4.89
N PRO A 204 -19.20 5.15 -4.36
CA PRO A 204 -19.14 6.58 -4.67
C PRO A 204 -17.74 7.14 -4.41
N ILE A 205 -17.27 8.01 -5.31
CA ILE A 205 -15.96 8.66 -5.18
C ILE A 205 -15.95 9.53 -3.91
N ALA A 206 -14.96 9.34 -3.05
CA ALA A 206 -14.76 10.14 -1.84
C ALA A 206 -14.70 11.63 -2.17
N GLN A 207 -15.14 12.48 -1.24
CA GLN A 207 -15.18 13.93 -1.44
C GLN A 207 -14.21 14.64 -0.50
N ILE A 208 -13.66 15.76 -0.96
CA ILE A 208 -12.85 16.66 -0.15
C ILE A 208 -13.62 17.95 0.05
N ILE A 209 -13.76 18.36 1.31
CA ILE A 209 -14.24 19.69 1.67
C ILE A 209 -13.03 20.50 2.13
N GLU A 210 -12.77 21.61 1.43
CA GLU A 210 -11.80 22.60 1.89
C GLU A 210 -12.43 23.47 2.97
N ASN A 211 -11.68 23.74 4.04
CA ASN A 211 -12.13 24.67 5.06
C ASN A 211 -11.94 26.09 4.50
N PRO A 212 -12.99 26.89 4.23
CA PRO A 212 -12.86 28.17 3.53
C PRO A 212 -12.13 29.27 4.33
N GLN A 213 -11.73 28.99 5.57
CA GLN A 213 -11.17 29.99 6.49
C GLN A 213 -9.64 30.14 6.43
N LEU A 214 -8.97 29.51 5.46
CA LEU A 214 -7.50 29.57 5.32
C LEU A 214 -7.02 29.88 3.89
N MET A 215 -7.88 30.46 3.03
CA MET A 215 -7.46 31.11 1.78
C MET A 215 -7.41 32.63 1.94
#